data_AF-L7EXN1-F1
#
_entry.id   AF-L7EXN1-F1
#
_cell.length_a   1.000
_cell.length_b   1.000
_cell.length_c   1.000
_cell.angle_alpha   90.00
_cell.angle_beta   90.00
_cell.angle_gamma   90.00
#
_symmetry.space_group_name_H-M   'P 1'
#
loop_
_entity.id
_entity.type
_entity.pdbx_description
1 polymer ?
#
loop_
_entity_poly.entity_id
_entity_poly.type
_entity_poly.pdbx_seq_one_letter_code
_entity_poly.pdbx_strand_id
1 'polypeptide(L)' 'MRTRQFGGILALAVFLAACAIGYTLNDGTPSIAWGVSGAVAGILLALLIRRIRGK' A
#
# COMPACT_ATOMS: atom_id res chain seq x y z
N MET A 1 14.13 -17.02 -0.39
CA MET A 1 12.92 -16.90 -1.24
C MET A 1 11.65 -16.49 -0.48
N ARG A 2 11.43 -16.99 0.75
CA ARG A 2 10.23 -16.75 1.59
C ARG A 2 9.84 -15.27 1.83
N THR A 3 10.82 -14.37 1.75
CA THR A 3 10.69 -12.96 2.10
C THR A 3 10.16 -12.06 0.98
N ARG A 4 10.23 -12.51 -0.29
CA ARG A 4 9.70 -11.76 -1.43
C ARG A 4 8.17 -11.83 -1.51
N GLN A 5 7.57 -12.93 -1.07
CA GLN A 5 6.11 -13.10 -1.05
C GLN A 5 5.40 -12.13 -0.10
N PHE A 6 6.04 -11.77 1.02
CA PHE A 6 5.46 -10.83 1.98
C PHE A 6 5.45 -9.37 1.49
N GLY A 7 6.30 -9.00 0.51
CA GLY A 7 6.35 -7.63 -0.01
C GLY A 7 5.05 -7.21 -0.71
N GLY A 8 4.46 -8.13 -1.49
CA GLY A 8 3.17 -7.89 -2.15
C GLY A 8 2.01 -7.81 -1.16
N ILE A 9 2.01 -8.67 -0.14
CA ILE A 9 1.00 -8.64 0.93
C ILE A 9 1.06 -7.33 1.70
N LEU A 10 2.27 -6.83 2.01
CA LEU A 10 2.46 -5.54 2.67
C LEU A 10 1.97 -4.38 1.82
N ALA A 11 2.28 -4.38 0.51
CA ALA A 11 1.79 -3.35 -0.41
C ALA A 11 0.26 -3.35 -0.49
N LEU A 12 -0.37 -4.53 -0.56
CA LEU A 12 -1.82 -4.67 -0.57
C LEU A 12 -2.44 -4.19 0.75
N ALA A 13 -1.83 -4.51 1.89
CA ALA A 13 -2.31 -4.05 3.20
C ALA A 13 -2.27 -2.51 3.30
N VAL A 14 -1.21 -1.86 2.83
CA VAL A 14 -1.11 -0.39 2.80
C VAL A 14 -2.16 0.22 1.88
N PHE A 15 -2.38 -0.36 0.70
CA PHE A 15 -3.42 0.09 -0.22
C PHE A 15 -4.82 0.00 0.42
N LEU A 16 -5.16 -1.14 1.02
CA LEU A 16 -6.46 -1.32 1.67
C LEU A 16 -6.65 -0.39 2.86
N ALA A 17 -5.60 -0.18 3.67
CA ALA A 17 -5.65 0.75 4.79
C ALA A 17 -5.91 2.20 4.31
N ALA A 18 -5.22 2.65 3.27
CA ALA A 18 -5.44 3.97 2.68
C ALA A 18 -6.85 4.13 2.10
N CYS A 19 -7.38 3.10 1.44
CA CYS A 19 -8.76 3.09 0.96
C CYS A 19 -9.78 3.16 2.10
N ALA A 20 -9.57 2.40 3.18
CA ALA A 20 -10.47 2.41 4.34
C ALA A 20 -10.47 3.77 5.06
N ILE A 21 -9.28 4.35 5.28
CA ILE A 21 -9.13 5.69 5.85
C ILE A 21 -9.76 6.74 4.93
N GLY A 22 -9.51 6.64 3.63
CA GLY A 22 -10.11 7.53 2.65
C GLY A 22 -11.63 7.45 2.62
N TYR A 23 -12.18 6.24 2.74
CA TYR A 23 -13.62 6.02 2.79
C TYR A 23 -14.25 6.66 4.03
N THR A 24 -13.63 6.52 5.21
CA THR A 24 -14.14 7.13 6.45
C THR A 24 -13.99 8.65 6.45
N LEU A 25 -12.90 9.19 5.90
CA LEU A 25 -12.68 10.63 5.79
C LEU A 25 -13.47 11.29 4.66
N ASN A 26 -14.00 10.51 3.72
CA ASN A 26 -14.81 10.99 2.60
C ASN A 26 -16.29 10.61 2.79
N ASP A 27 -16.76 10.63 4.04
CA ASP A 27 -18.17 10.43 4.44
C ASP A 27 -18.83 9.16 3.88
N GLY A 28 -18.07 8.07 3.82
CA GLY A 28 -18.57 6.79 3.30
C GLY A 28 -18.74 6.77 1.78
N THR A 29 -18.10 7.69 1.07
CA THR A 29 -18.05 7.68 -0.40
C THR A 29 -16.66 7.25 -0.89
N PRO A 30 -16.59 6.37 -1.90
CA PRO A 30 -15.31 5.91 -2.43
C PRO A 30 -14.54 7.07 -3.07
N SER A 31 -13.24 7.19 -2.74
CA SER A 31 -12.37 8.23 -3.27
C SER A 31 -11.23 7.65 -4.10
N ILE A 32 -11.18 8.05 -5.36
CA ILE A 32 -10.13 7.63 -6.30
C ILE A 32 -8.76 8.15 -5.85
N ALA A 33 -8.69 9.38 -5.34
CA ALA A 33 -7.43 9.99 -4.91
C ALA A 33 -6.78 9.21 -3.75
N TRP A 34 -7.58 8.74 -2.79
CA TRP A 34 -7.10 7.89 -1.70
C TRP A 34 -6.64 6.52 -2.18
N GLY A 35 -7.37 5.89 -3.11
CA GLY A 35 -6.96 4.63 -3.71
C GLY A 35 -5.63 4.74 -4.46
N VAL A 36 -5.46 5.75 -5.31
CA VAL A 36 -4.20 5.99 -6.04
C VAL A 36 -3.06 6.26 -5.07
N SER A 37 -3.28 7.08 -4.05
CA SER A 37 -2.27 7.37 -3.02
C SER A 37 -1.83 6.11 -2.27
N GLY A 38 -2.79 5.26 -1.89
CA GLY A 38 -2.51 3.96 -1.26
C GLY A 38 -1.70 3.02 -2.15
N ALA A 39 -2.00 2.98 -3.45
CA ALA A 39 -1.31 2.12 -4.41
C ALA A 39 0.14 2.58 -4.58
N VAL A 40 0.36 3.89 -4.74
CA VAL A 40 1.70 4.48 -4.84
C VAL A 40 2.50 4.23 -3.56
N ALA A 41 1.90 4.44 -2.39
CA ALA A 41 2.55 4.20 -1.10
C ALA A 41 2.95 2.72 -0.91
N GLY A 42 2.05 1.79 -1.25
CA GLY A 42 2.32 0.35 -1.18
C GLY A 42 3.46 -0.09 -2.11
N ILE A 43 3.49 0.43 -3.34
CA ILE A 43 4.56 0.15 -4.31
C ILE A 43 5.91 0.71 -3.82
N LEU A 44 5.93 1.97 -3.35
CA LEU A 44 7.14 2.59 -2.81
C LEU A 44 7.70 1.80 -1.62
N LEU A 45 6.82 1.35 -0.72
CA LEU A 45 7.22 0.51 0.42
C LEU A 45 7.84 -0.81 -0.04
N ALA A 46 7.23 -1.49 -1.01
CA ALA A 46 7.77 -2.74 -1.56
C ALA A 46 9.14 -2.54 -2.21
N LEU A 47 9.34 -1.43 -2.94
CA LEU A 47 10.63 -1.07 -3.53
C LEU A 47 11.68 -0.75 -2.46
N LEU A 48 11.31 -0.03 -1.41
CA LEU A 48 12.20 0.30 -0.30
C LEU A 48 12.67 -0.96 0.43
N ILE A 49 11.75 -1.88 0.75
CA ILE A 49 12.07 -3.16 1.38
C ILE A 49 13.01 -3.98 0.47
N ARG A 50 12.76 -4.00 -0.85
CA ARG A 50 13.63 -4.67 -1.82
C ARG A 50 15.03 -4.06 -1.83
N ARG A 51 15.15 -2.73 -1.76
CA ARG A 51 16.43 -2.02 -1.73
C ARG A 51 17.21 -2.29 -0.44
N ILE A 52 16.54 -2.30 0.71
CA ILE A 52 17.18 -2.56 2.01
C ILE A 52 17.68 -4.00 2.10
N ARG A 53 16.91 -4.99 1.61
CA ARG A 53 17.29 -6.41 1.62
C ARG A 53 18.26 -6.85 0.52
N GLY A 54 18.47 -6.01 -0.50
CA GLY A 54 19.39 -6.28 -1.61
C GLY A 54 20.80 -5.76 -1.38
N LYS A 55 21.03 -5.07 -0.26
CA LYS A 55 22.35 -4.84 0.33
C LYS A 55 22.64 -5.97 1.33
#